data_AF-A1KU37-F1
#
_entry.id   AF-A1KU37-F1
#
_cell.length_a   1.000
_cell.length_b   1.000
_cell.length_c   1.000
_cell.angle_alpha   90.00
_cell.angle_beta   90.00
_cell.angle_gamma   90.00
#
_symmetry.space_group_name_H-M   'P 1'
#
loop_
_entity.id
_entity.type
_entity.pdbx_description
1 polymer ?
#
loop_
_entity_poly.entity_id
_entity_poly.type
_entity_poly.pdbx_seq_one_letter_code
_entity_poly.pdbx_strand_id
1 'polypeptide(L)'
;MQNQTNSCRISGFHLTSPADFRRHLIQSAAQLYRQRIFSSFNIYISVGLQGDTMKPVNIGLLGLGTVGGGTAAVLRDNAEEISRRLGREVRISAVCDLSEEKARQICPSAAFVKDPFELVARKDVDVVVELFGGTGIAKDAVLKAIENGKHIVTANKKLLAEYGNEIFPLAEEKNVMVQFEAAVAGGIPIIKALREGLAANRIKSIAGIINGTSNFILSEMREKGSAFADVLKEAQALGYAEADPTFDIEGHDAGHKITIMSALAFGTPMNFSACYLEGISKLDSRDIKYAEELGYRIKLLGITRKTGKGIELRVHPTLIPESRLLANVNGVMNAVRVNADMVGETLYYGAGAGALPTASAVVADIIDIARLVEADTAHRVPHLAFQPAQVQAQTILPMDEITSSYYLRVQAKDEPGTLGQIAALLAQENVSIEALIQKGVIDQTTAEIVILTHSTVEKHIKSAIAAIEALDCVEKPITMIRMESLHD
;
A
#
# COMPACT_ATOMS: atom_id res chain seq x y z
N MET A 1 20.15 -94.79 38.93
CA MET A 1 20.96 -93.97 39.86
C MET A 1 21.41 -92.72 39.11
N GLN A 2 21.37 -91.48 39.57
CA GLN A 2 20.69 -90.80 40.68
C GLN A 2 20.85 -89.29 40.33
N ASN A 3 19.86 -88.47 40.70
CA ASN A 3 19.82 -87.02 40.48
C ASN A 3 21.03 -86.27 41.06
N GLN A 4 21.40 -85.14 40.45
CA GLN A 4 21.70 -83.90 41.19
C GLN A 4 21.48 -82.65 40.32
N THR A 5 20.53 -81.84 40.77
CA THR A 5 20.16 -80.51 40.26
C THR A 5 21.01 -79.43 40.95
N ASN A 6 21.68 -78.57 40.17
CA ASN A 6 22.37 -77.39 40.70
C ASN A 6 21.41 -76.19 40.80
N SER A 7 21.22 -75.68 42.02
CA SER A 7 20.48 -74.45 42.32
C SER A 7 21.42 -73.23 42.24
N CYS A 8 21.03 -72.18 41.51
CA CYS A 8 21.70 -70.88 41.54
C CYS A 8 21.05 -69.99 42.62
N ARG A 9 21.80 -69.55 43.63
CA ARG A 9 21.34 -68.62 44.67
C ARG A 9 21.65 -67.19 44.26
N ILE A 10 20.62 -66.34 44.21
CA ILE A 10 20.75 -64.88 44.31
C ILE A 10 20.29 -64.50 45.72
N SER A 11 21.05 -63.65 46.39
CA SER A 11 20.85 -63.19 47.76
C SER A 11 19.44 -62.63 48.00
N GLY A 12 18.69 -63.25 48.92
CA GLY A 12 17.62 -62.57 49.68
C GLY A 12 16.17 -62.98 49.42
N PHE A 13 15.83 -63.77 48.40
CA PHE A 13 14.42 -64.13 48.13
C PHE A 13 14.24 -65.59 47.71
N HIS A 14 13.43 -66.34 48.47
CA HIS A 14 12.94 -67.67 48.08
C HIS A 14 11.75 -67.51 47.13
N LEU A 15 11.92 -67.85 45.85
CA LEU A 15 10.85 -67.86 44.84
C LEU A 15 10.54 -69.31 44.48
N THR A 16 9.33 -69.79 44.78
CA THR A 16 8.94 -71.22 44.70
C THR A 16 8.13 -71.59 43.47
N SER A 17 7.96 -70.72 42.47
CA SER A 17 7.35 -71.11 41.19
C SER A 17 7.79 -70.24 40.00
N PRO A 18 7.73 -70.77 38.76
CA PRO A 18 7.95 -69.98 37.54
C PRO A 18 7.00 -68.78 37.38
N ALA A 19 5.83 -68.80 38.04
CA ALA A 19 4.85 -67.72 38.04
C ALA A 19 5.31 -66.52 38.90
N ASP A 20 6.03 -66.77 39.99
CA ASP A 20 6.54 -65.72 40.88
C ASP A 20 7.69 -64.94 40.24
N PHE A 21 8.53 -65.60 39.44
CA PHE A 21 9.60 -64.96 38.69
C PHE A 21 9.05 -64.00 37.61
N ARG A 22 7.97 -64.39 36.92
CA ARG A 22 7.27 -63.51 35.96
C ARG A 22 6.61 -62.32 36.65
N ARG A 23 5.95 -62.51 37.81
CA ARG A 23 5.36 -61.39 38.56
C ARG A 23 6.41 -60.38 39.02
N HIS A 24 7.57 -60.86 39.48
CA HIS A 24 8.62 -59.96 39.97
C HIS A 24 9.28 -59.17 38.83
N LEU A 25 9.56 -59.80 37.69
CA LEU A 25 10.04 -59.12 36.49
C LEU A 25 9.06 -58.04 35.98
N ILE A 26 7.76 -58.32 36.00
CA ILE A 26 6.73 -57.35 35.59
C ILE A 26 6.64 -56.18 36.57
N GLN A 27 6.74 -56.44 37.88
CA GLN A 27 6.74 -55.38 38.90
C GLN A 27 8.00 -54.51 38.84
N SER A 28 9.19 -55.11 38.68
CA SER A 28 10.44 -54.37 38.53
C SER A 28 10.47 -53.56 37.22
N ALA A 29 9.97 -54.12 36.12
CA ALA A 29 9.83 -53.41 34.84
C ALA A 29 8.82 -52.25 34.95
N ALA A 30 7.68 -52.45 35.61
CA ALA A 30 6.68 -51.40 35.84
C ALA A 30 7.21 -50.28 36.76
N GLN A 31 8.06 -50.61 37.74
CA GLN A 31 8.67 -49.63 38.63
C GLN A 31 9.77 -48.82 37.92
N LEU A 32 10.60 -49.46 37.09
CA LEU A 32 11.55 -48.78 36.20
C LEU A 32 10.84 -47.92 35.15
N TYR A 33 9.71 -48.38 34.61
CA TYR A 33 8.89 -47.62 33.66
C TYR A 33 8.20 -46.43 34.33
N ARG A 34 7.71 -46.58 35.57
CA ARG A 34 7.20 -45.47 36.38
C ARG A 34 8.28 -44.46 36.72
N GLN A 35 9.48 -44.89 37.12
CA GLN A 35 10.59 -43.97 37.42
C GLN A 35 11.06 -43.22 36.17
N ARG A 36 11.10 -43.87 35.00
CA ARG A 36 11.39 -43.20 33.72
C ARG A 36 10.29 -42.24 33.28
N ILE A 37 9.02 -42.61 33.45
CA ILE A 37 7.91 -41.70 33.15
C ILE A 37 7.93 -40.51 34.11
N PHE A 38 8.11 -40.71 35.42
CA PHE A 38 8.17 -39.61 36.39
C PHE A 38 9.42 -38.72 36.22
N SER A 39 10.58 -39.28 35.86
CA SER A 39 11.76 -38.46 35.54
C SER A 39 11.55 -37.66 34.26
N SER A 40 10.95 -38.26 33.22
CA SER A 40 10.63 -37.55 31.98
C SER A 40 9.48 -36.54 32.16
N PHE A 41 8.49 -36.81 33.00
CA PHE A 41 7.39 -35.87 33.29
C PHE A 41 7.87 -34.67 34.11
N ASN A 42 8.77 -34.87 35.09
CA ASN A 42 9.35 -33.75 35.84
C ASN A 42 10.38 -32.94 35.04
N ILE A 43 11.05 -33.54 34.04
CA ILE A 43 11.89 -32.79 33.10
C ILE A 43 10.99 -31.92 32.19
N TYR A 44 9.80 -32.37 31.81
CA TYR A 44 8.87 -31.54 31.02
C TYR A 44 8.14 -30.47 31.84
N ILE A 45 7.86 -30.68 33.13
CA ILE A 45 7.18 -29.70 33.97
C ILE A 45 8.15 -28.64 34.52
N SER A 46 9.42 -28.98 34.75
CA SER A 46 10.40 -28.00 35.27
C SER A 46 11.05 -27.13 34.19
N VAL A 47 10.96 -27.50 32.92
CA VAL A 47 11.43 -26.69 31.76
C VAL A 47 10.29 -25.86 31.15
N GLY A 48 9.04 -26.09 31.55
CA GLY A 48 7.85 -25.49 30.92
C GLY A 48 7.17 -24.34 31.68
N LEU A 49 7.75 -23.81 32.76
CA LEU A 49 7.11 -22.78 33.61
C LEU A 49 7.95 -21.52 33.88
N GLN A 50 9.11 -21.40 33.24
CA GLN A 50 9.70 -20.09 32.93
C GLN A 50 9.51 -19.93 31.42
N GLY A 51 8.48 -19.19 31.01
CA GLY A 51 8.39 -18.79 29.62
C GLY A 51 9.63 -17.96 29.31
N ASP A 52 10.58 -18.52 28.56
CA ASP A 52 11.66 -17.75 27.95
C ASP A 52 11.00 -16.74 27.02
N THR A 53 10.68 -15.56 27.56
CA THR A 53 10.20 -14.45 26.77
C THR A 53 11.35 -14.04 25.87
N MET A 54 11.16 -14.23 24.56
CA MET A 54 12.12 -13.86 23.54
C MET A 54 12.55 -12.40 23.73
N LYS A 55 13.82 -12.07 23.42
CA LYS A 55 14.38 -10.73 23.63
C LYS A 55 13.41 -9.66 23.08
N PRO A 56 13.04 -8.64 23.88
CA PRO A 56 12.18 -7.57 23.41
C PRO A 56 12.79 -6.86 22.19
N VAL A 57 11.92 -6.43 21.29
CA VAL A 57 12.31 -5.58 20.15
C VAL A 57 12.14 -4.12 20.56
N ASN A 58 13.23 -3.36 20.52
CA ASN A 58 13.25 -1.96 20.88
C ASN A 58 13.14 -1.06 19.65
N ILE A 59 12.29 -0.04 19.76
CA ILE A 59 11.93 0.86 18.67
C ILE A 59 12.38 2.29 18.99
N GLY A 60 12.99 2.93 18.00
CA GLY A 60 13.23 4.37 17.96
C GLY A 60 12.21 5.05 17.05
N LEU A 61 11.39 5.95 17.57
CA LEU A 61 10.43 6.74 16.78
C LEU A 61 11.06 8.06 16.33
N LEU A 62 11.10 8.28 15.02
CA LEU A 62 11.45 9.57 14.41
C LEU A 62 10.14 10.28 14.02
N GLY A 63 9.68 11.18 14.87
CA GLY A 63 8.46 11.97 14.71
C GLY A 63 7.31 11.45 15.56
N LEU A 64 6.73 12.34 16.36
CA LEU A 64 5.57 12.10 17.22
C LEU A 64 4.36 12.93 16.77
N GLY A 65 4.27 13.24 15.48
CA GLY A 65 3.10 13.86 14.86
C GLY A 65 1.83 13.00 14.97
N THR A 66 0.82 13.27 14.14
CA THR A 66 -0.46 12.55 14.14
C THR A 66 -0.29 11.03 14.04
N VAL A 67 0.55 10.56 13.11
CA VAL A 67 0.84 9.12 12.93
C VAL A 67 1.76 8.58 14.01
N GLY A 68 2.77 9.33 14.45
CA GLY A 68 3.71 8.90 15.50
C GLY A 68 3.02 8.73 16.86
N GLY A 69 2.20 9.69 17.25
CA GLY A 69 1.35 9.58 18.44
C GLY A 69 0.34 8.45 18.34
N GLY A 70 -0.28 8.26 17.16
CA GLY A 70 -1.14 7.11 16.89
C GLY A 70 -0.41 5.77 17.02
N THR A 71 0.82 5.67 16.53
CA THR A 71 1.66 4.47 16.61
C THR A 71 1.98 4.13 18.06
N ALA A 72 2.37 5.13 18.85
CA ALA A 72 2.62 4.96 20.28
C ALA A 72 1.36 4.51 21.04
N ALA A 73 0.19 5.08 20.70
CA ALA A 73 -1.08 4.66 21.28
C ALA A 73 -1.42 3.20 20.92
N VAL A 74 -1.33 2.81 19.65
CA VAL A 74 -1.65 1.44 19.21
C VAL A 74 -0.73 0.41 19.86
N LEU A 75 0.58 0.69 19.94
CA LEU A 75 1.55 -0.19 20.62
C LEU A 75 1.24 -0.36 22.11
N ARG A 76 0.90 0.74 22.80
CA ARG A 76 0.54 0.72 24.22
C ARG A 76 -0.78 -0.03 24.45
N ASP A 77 -1.82 0.35 23.72
CA ASP A 77 -3.19 -0.12 23.96
C ASP A 77 -3.37 -1.60 23.57
N ASN A 78 -2.55 -2.11 22.63
CA ASN A 78 -2.58 -3.51 22.19
C ASN A 78 -1.33 -4.31 22.60
N ALA A 79 -0.55 -3.83 23.58
CA ALA A 79 0.72 -4.46 23.97
C ALA A 79 0.60 -5.96 24.30
N GLU A 80 -0.47 -6.35 25.00
CA GLU A 80 -0.73 -7.75 25.35
C GLU A 80 -1.00 -8.62 24.11
N GLU A 81 -1.89 -8.17 23.22
CA GLU A 81 -2.23 -8.90 21.98
C GLU A 81 -1.02 -9.01 21.04
N ILE A 82 -0.24 -7.92 20.91
CA ILE A 82 0.99 -7.91 20.12
C ILE A 82 1.98 -8.91 20.70
N SER A 83 2.18 -8.91 22.02
CA SER A 83 3.10 -9.84 22.69
C SER A 83 2.64 -11.29 22.55
N ARG A 84 1.33 -11.56 22.61
CA ARG A 84 0.75 -12.89 22.37
C ARG A 84 0.99 -13.38 20.94
N ARG A 85 0.94 -12.48 19.94
CA ARG A 85 1.22 -12.81 18.53
C ARG A 85 2.70 -13.02 18.22
N LEU A 86 3.59 -12.41 18.99
CA LEU A 86 5.03 -12.40 18.75
C LEU A 86 5.82 -13.35 19.66
N GLY A 87 5.30 -13.69 20.84
CA GLY A 87 6.08 -14.35 21.90
C GLY A 87 7.18 -13.46 22.51
N ARG A 88 7.22 -12.17 22.16
CA ARG A 88 8.12 -11.13 22.69
C ARG A 88 7.41 -9.81 22.81
N GLU A 89 7.92 -8.97 23.70
CA GLU A 89 7.48 -7.59 23.83
C GLU A 89 8.06 -6.68 22.74
N VAL A 90 7.32 -5.61 22.43
CA VAL A 90 7.76 -4.51 21.58
C VAL A 90 7.73 -3.24 22.41
N ARG A 91 8.86 -2.52 22.47
CA ARG A 91 9.02 -1.36 23.37
C ARG A 91 9.53 -0.15 22.60
N ILE A 92 8.99 1.03 22.91
CA ILE A 92 9.55 2.30 22.44
C ILE A 92 10.68 2.67 23.38
N SER A 93 11.94 2.56 22.93
CA SER A 93 13.13 2.85 23.74
C SER A 93 13.60 4.29 23.58
N ALA A 94 13.37 4.89 22.41
CA ALA A 94 13.75 6.26 22.13
C ALA A 94 12.75 6.97 21.23
N VAL A 95 12.66 8.29 21.38
CA VAL A 95 11.81 9.15 20.55
C VAL A 95 12.56 10.43 20.17
N CYS A 96 12.42 10.84 18.93
CA CYS A 96 12.92 12.10 18.40
C CYS A 96 11.76 12.92 17.86
N ASP A 97 11.55 14.11 18.43
CA ASP A 97 10.51 15.06 18.02
C ASP A 97 10.97 16.48 18.34
N LEU A 98 10.32 17.48 17.74
CA LEU A 98 10.59 18.88 18.05
C LEU A 98 10.17 19.25 19.48
N SER A 99 9.13 18.59 20.03
CA SER A 99 8.60 18.86 21.36
C SER A 99 8.97 17.75 22.37
N GLU A 100 9.89 18.06 23.28
CA GLU A 100 10.23 17.18 24.40
C GLU A 100 9.05 16.94 25.34
N GLU A 101 8.25 17.97 25.62
CA GLU A 101 7.06 17.87 26.47
C GLU A 101 6.07 16.83 25.90
N LYS A 102 5.76 16.95 24.61
CA LYS A 102 4.89 16.00 23.89
C LYS A 102 5.45 14.58 23.95
N ALA A 103 6.76 14.44 23.72
CA ALA A 103 7.44 13.15 23.80
C ALA A 103 7.33 12.51 25.19
N ARG A 104 7.54 13.28 26.27
CA ARG A 104 7.40 12.79 27.65
C ARG A 104 5.94 12.46 28.00
N GLN A 105 4.97 13.17 27.43
CA GLN A 105 3.55 12.89 27.64
C GLN A 105 3.11 11.58 26.96
N ILE A 106 3.50 11.38 25.70
CA ILE A 106 3.06 10.22 24.89
C ILE A 106 3.88 8.97 25.23
N CYS A 107 5.20 9.12 25.42
CA CYS A 107 6.15 8.04 25.64
C CYS A 107 7.01 8.30 26.90
N PRO A 108 6.43 8.33 28.11
CA PRO A 108 7.12 8.74 29.34
C PRO A 108 8.34 7.88 29.71
N SER A 109 8.36 6.63 29.26
CA SER A 109 9.46 5.68 29.53
C SER A 109 10.55 5.67 28.46
N ALA A 110 10.34 6.35 27.32
CA ALA A 110 11.31 6.39 26.23
C ALA A 110 12.32 7.52 26.45
N ALA A 111 13.57 7.31 26.01
CA ALA A 111 14.56 8.38 25.99
C ALA A 111 14.19 9.42 24.93
N PHE A 112 14.03 10.68 25.33
CA PHE A 112 13.94 11.78 24.38
C PHE A 112 15.33 12.08 23.80
N VAL A 113 15.41 12.13 22.48
CA VAL A 113 16.63 12.45 21.74
C VAL A 113 16.30 13.58 20.77
N LYS A 114 17.03 14.68 20.82
CA LYS A 114 16.73 15.85 20.00
C LYS A 114 17.21 15.70 18.56
N ASP A 115 18.35 15.03 18.38
CA ASP A 115 18.96 14.80 17.06
C ASP A 115 18.53 13.42 16.52
N PRO A 116 17.90 13.32 15.34
CA PRO A 116 17.58 12.03 14.74
C PRO A 116 18.82 11.15 14.50
N PHE A 117 19.99 11.75 14.21
CA PHE A 117 21.23 10.99 13.99
C PHE A 117 21.75 10.33 15.27
N GLU A 118 21.54 10.96 16.41
CA GLU A 118 21.83 10.35 17.71
C GLU A 118 20.88 9.17 17.98
N LEU A 119 19.59 9.29 17.64
CA LEU A 119 18.61 8.21 17.84
C LEU A 119 18.95 6.99 16.99
N VAL A 120 19.27 7.16 15.71
CA VAL A 120 19.60 6.03 14.82
C VAL A 120 20.95 5.39 15.12
N ALA A 121 21.83 6.06 15.86
CA ALA A 121 23.12 5.51 16.33
C ALA A 121 23.02 4.71 17.64
N ARG A 122 21.86 4.75 18.30
CA ARG A 122 21.66 4.07 19.58
C ARG A 122 21.83 2.55 19.48
N LYS A 123 22.54 1.95 20.43
CA LYS A 123 22.76 0.50 20.49
C LYS A 123 21.55 -0.28 21.01
N ASP A 124 20.66 0.38 21.75
CA ASP A 124 19.44 -0.19 22.34
C ASP A 124 18.20 0.00 21.46
N VAL A 125 18.36 0.44 20.21
CA VAL A 125 17.29 0.49 19.19
C VAL A 125 17.55 -0.62 18.19
N ASP A 126 16.56 -1.47 17.93
CA ASP A 126 16.62 -2.52 16.91
C ASP A 126 15.91 -2.08 15.61
N VAL A 127 14.80 -1.33 15.74
CA VAL A 127 13.98 -0.84 14.63
C VAL A 127 13.82 0.69 14.71
N VAL A 128 14.07 1.38 13.60
CA VAL A 128 13.78 2.82 13.45
C VAL A 128 12.47 2.98 12.68
N VAL A 129 11.54 3.72 13.26
CA VAL A 129 10.24 4.03 12.66
C VAL A 129 10.26 5.50 12.23
N GLU A 130 10.31 5.76 10.93
CA GLU A 130 10.42 7.10 10.33
C GLU A 130 9.04 7.66 9.93
N LEU A 131 8.69 8.80 10.54
CA LEU A 131 7.40 9.47 10.41
C LEU A 131 7.54 11.01 10.32
N PHE A 132 8.68 11.53 9.84
CA PHE A 132 8.90 12.98 9.66
C PHE A 132 8.19 13.51 8.41
N GLY A 133 8.10 12.70 7.35
CA GLY A 133 7.67 13.18 6.04
C GLY A 133 8.75 14.00 5.32
N GLY A 134 8.52 14.30 4.04
CA GLY A 134 9.52 14.98 3.19
C GLY A 134 10.73 14.09 2.88
N THR A 135 11.78 14.66 2.28
CA THR A 135 12.95 13.89 1.81
C THR A 135 14.30 14.35 2.34
N GLY A 136 14.39 15.51 3.00
CA GLY A 136 15.66 16.04 3.51
C GLY A 136 16.24 15.18 4.63
N ILE A 137 16.07 15.59 5.88
CA ILE A 137 16.61 14.86 7.04
C ILE A 137 16.10 13.41 7.14
N ALA A 138 14.89 13.13 6.62
CA ALA A 138 14.31 11.79 6.59
C ALA A 138 15.18 10.81 5.78
N LYS A 139 15.68 11.21 4.61
CA LYS A 139 16.54 10.36 3.79
C LYS A 139 17.83 10.04 4.53
N ASP A 140 18.52 11.08 5.00
CA ASP A 140 19.82 10.93 5.64
C ASP A 140 19.73 10.08 6.92
N ALA A 141 18.67 10.28 7.71
CA ALA A 141 18.43 9.47 8.92
C ALA A 141 18.12 8.01 8.58
N VAL A 142 17.32 7.72 7.54
CA VAL A 142 17.00 6.35 7.11
C VAL A 142 18.26 5.63 6.61
N LEU A 143 19.03 6.26 5.71
CA LEU A 143 20.28 5.67 5.23
C LEU A 143 21.25 5.43 6.39
N LYS A 144 21.38 6.39 7.31
CA LYS A 144 22.25 6.23 8.47
C LYS A 144 21.80 5.11 9.41
N ALA A 145 20.49 4.96 9.62
CA ALA A 145 19.93 3.85 10.39
C ALA A 145 20.25 2.50 9.75
N ILE A 146 20.12 2.39 8.43
CA ILE A 146 20.47 1.18 7.69
C ILE A 146 21.97 0.87 7.82
N GLU A 147 22.85 1.86 7.66
CA GLU A 147 24.30 1.70 7.87
C GLU A 147 24.63 1.18 9.28
N ASN A 148 23.87 1.60 10.28
CA ASN A 148 24.01 1.18 11.68
C ASN A 148 23.34 -0.19 11.96
N GLY A 149 22.88 -0.90 10.93
CA GLY A 149 22.26 -2.23 11.04
C GLY A 149 20.86 -2.20 11.66
N LYS A 150 20.11 -1.09 11.52
CA LYS A 150 18.74 -0.98 12.03
C LYS A 150 17.73 -1.37 10.96
N HIS A 151 16.68 -2.09 11.35
CA HIS A 151 15.52 -2.27 10.50
C HIS A 151 14.71 -0.97 10.43
N ILE A 152 14.01 -0.74 9.32
CA ILE A 152 13.25 0.47 9.05
C ILE A 152 11.78 0.14 8.87
N VAL A 153 10.93 0.96 9.49
CA VAL A 153 9.52 1.10 9.13
C VAL A 153 9.30 2.55 8.73
N THR A 154 8.65 2.81 7.60
CA THR A 154 8.38 4.19 7.17
C THR A 154 7.01 4.34 6.53
N ALA A 155 6.34 5.46 6.80
CA ALA A 155 5.11 5.86 6.10
C ALA A 155 5.38 6.86 4.96
N ASN A 156 6.65 7.07 4.60
CA ASN A 156 7.08 8.16 3.75
C ASN A 156 7.11 7.76 2.26
N LYS A 157 5.92 7.78 1.65
CA LYS A 157 5.73 7.57 0.21
C LYS A 157 6.65 8.38 -0.70
N LYS A 158 6.93 9.64 -0.35
CA LYS A 158 7.76 10.52 -1.18
C LYS A 158 9.22 10.04 -1.17
N LEU A 159 9.75 9.76 0.03
CA LEU A 159 11.08 9.20 0.21
C LEU A 159 11.26 7.90 -0.58
N LEU A 160 10.30 6.98 -0.50
CA LEU A 160 10.38 5.69 -1.18
C LEU A 160 10.28 5.81 -2.70
N ALA A 161 9.40 6.68 -3.21
CA ALA A 161 9.21 6.86 -4.63
C ALA A 161 10.41 7.56 -5.31
N GLU A 162 11.09 8.46 -4.60
CA GLU A 162 12.26 9.19 -5.13
C GLU A 162 13.60 8.47 -4.85
N TYR A 163 13.76 7.87 -3.67
CA TYR A 163 15.03 7.31 -3.18
C TYR A 163 14.98 5.82 -2.85
N GLY A 164 13.88 5.12 -3.15
CA GLY A 164 13.77 3.67 -2.93
C GLY A 164 14.87 2.87 -3.62
N ASN A 165 15.32 3.31 -4.80
CA ASN A 165 16.42 2.69 -5.54
C ASN A 165 17.80 2.84 -4.86
N GLU A 166 17.93 3.73 -3.87
CA GLU A 166 19.11 3.87 -3.02
C GLU A 166 18.92 3.11 -1.70
N ILE A 167 17.71 3.20 -1.11
CA ILE A 167 17.36 2.62 0.19
C ILE A 167 17.34 1.09 0.16
N PHE A 168 16.65 0.47 -0.81
CA PHE A 168 16.47 -0.99 -0.81
C PHE A 168 17.77 -1.76 -1.07
N PRO A 169 18.64 -1.37 -2.03
CA PRO A 169 19.93 -2.04 -2.20
C PRO A 169 20.85 -1.89 -0.97
N LEU A 170 20.85 -0.72 -0.32
CA LEU A 170 21.63 -0.53 0.91
C LEU A 170 21.09 -1.40 2.04
N ALA A 171 19.76 -1.53 2.17
CA ALA A 171 19.14 -2.40 3.16
C ALA A 171 19.51 -3.88 2.96
N GLU A 172 19.55 -4.33 1.70
CA GLU A 172 20.03 -5.66 1.33
C GLU A 172 21.51 -5.85 1.71
N GLU A 173 22.38 -4.91 1.36
CA GLU A 173 23.81 -4.95 1.69
C GLU A 173 24.04 -5.05 3.21
N LYS A 174 23.25 -4.30 3.99
CA LYS A 174 23.33 -4.29 5.47
C LYS A 174 22.50 -5.38 6.13
N ASN A 175 21.82 -6.23 5.37
CA ASN A 175 20.97 -7.31 5.86
C ASN A 175 19.87 -6.83 6.84
N VAL A 176 19.25 -5.69 6.54
CA VAL A 176 18.14 -5.13 7.31
C VAL A 176 16.85 -5.11 6.50
N MET A 177 15.73 -4.99 7.20
CA MET A 177 14.41 -4.96 6.58
C MET A 177 13.94 -3.51 6.49
N VAL A 178 13.22 -3.19 5.41
CA VAL A 178 12.56 -1.90 5.21
C VAL A 178 11.12 -2.23 4.88
N GLN A 179 10.22 -1.96 5.83
CA GLN A 179 8.79 -2.14 5.70
C GLN A 179 8.10 -0.78 5.53
N PHE A 180 7.04 -0.75 4.73
CA PHE A 180 6.42 0.49 4.27
C PHE A 180 4.94 0.35 3.89
N GLU A 181 4.20 -0.55 4.55
CA GLU A 181 2.75 -0.70 4.36
C GLU A 181 2.03 0.64 4.54
N ALA A 182 2.41 1.37 5.60
CA ALA A 182 1.81 2.66 5.94
C ALA A 182 2.04 3.77 4.90
N ALA A 183 2.95 3.59 3.94
CA ALA A 183 3.22 4.57 2.90
C ALA A 183 2.10 4.61 1.83
N VAL A 184 1.36 3.53 1.65
CA VAL A 184 0.34 3.42 0.59
C VAL A 184 -1.01 3.05 1.20
N ALA A 185 -2.02 3.87 0.89
CA ALA A 185 -3.41 3.60 1.25
C ALA A 185 -3.71 3.44 2.76
N GLY A 186 -2.89 4.04 3.63
CA GLY A 186 -3.20 4.21 5.05
C GLY A 186 -3.27 2.89 5.79
N GLY A 187 -4.48 2.48 6.19
CA GLY A 187 -4.73 1.21 6.90
C GLY A 187 -5.07 0.02 5.99
N ILE A 188 -5.16 0.23 4.67
CA ILE A 188 -5.45 -0.84 3.72
C ILE A 188 -4.17 -1.67 3.50
N PRO A 189 -4.15 -2.99 3.75
CA PRO A 189 -2.94 -3.82 3.69
C PRO A 189 -2.56 -4.20 2.25
N ILE A 190 -2.35 -3.21 1.39
CA ILE A 190 -2.16 -3.40 -0.05
C ILE A 190 -0.75 -3.86 -0.41
N ILE A 191 0.28 -3.41 0.30
CA ILE A 191 1.67 -3.81 0.06
C ILE A 191 1.82 -5.30 0.39
N LYS A 192 1.34 -5.74 1.56
CA LYS A 192 1.29 -7.15 1.94
C LYS A 192 0.41 -7.99 0.99
N ALA A 193 -0.73 -7.46 0.55
CA ALA A 193 -1.57 -8.16 -0.41
C ALA A 193 -0.82 -8.41 -1.73
N LEU A 194 -0.16 -7.39 -2.31
CA LEU A 194 0.62 -7.51 -3.54
C LEU A 194 1.84 -8.42 -3.36
N ARG A 195 2.55 -8.27 -2.24
CA ARG A 195 3.84 -8.92 -1.97
C ARG A 195 3.72 -10.37 -1.56
N GLU A 196 2.71 -10.70 -0.76
CA GLU A 196 2.59 -12.01 -0.10
C GLU A 196 1.29 -12.71 -0.53
N GLY A 197 0.14 -12.04 -0.39
CA GLY A 197 -1.17 -12.64 -0.67
C GLY A 197 -1.37 -13.00 -2.14
N LEU A 198 -0.81 -12.21 -3.05
CA LEU A 198 -0.92 -12.37 -4.50
C LEU A 198 0.37 -12.90 -5.14
N ALA A 199 1.32 -13.41 -4.35
CA ALA A 199 2.62 -13.89 -4.85
C ALA A 199 2.52 -15.01 -5.91
N ALA A 200 1.40 -15.76 -5.94
CA ALA A 200 1.12 -16.79 -6.95
C ALA A 200 0.49 -16.25 -8.25
N ASN A 201 0.24 -14.94 -8.35
CA ASN A 201 -0.46 -14.31 -9.47
C ASN A 201 0.48 -13.42 -10.28
N ARG A 202 0.25 -13.36 -11.59
CA ARG A 202 0.75 -12.27 -12.42
C ARG A 202 -0.24 -11.11 -12.37
N ILE A 203 0.14 -10.03 -11.70
CA ILE A 203 -0.64 -8.79 -11.74
C ILE A 203 -0.66 -8.26 -13.18
N LYS A 204 -1.86 -7.94 -13.69
CA LYS A 204 -2.08 -7.32 -15.01
C LYS A 204 -2.22 -5.82 -14.88
N SER A 205 -3.03 -5.36 -13.92
CA SER A 205 -3.23 -3.94 -13.67
C SER A 205 -3.67 -3.65 -12.24
N ILE A 206 -3.40 -2.43 -11.81
CA ILE A 206 -3.88 -1.83 -10.57
C ILE A 206 -4.52 -0.49 -10.92
N ALA A 207 -5.71 -0.23 -10.36
CA ALA A 207 -6.36 1.07 -10.43
C ALA A 207 -6.81 1.46 -9.02
N GLY A 208 -6.47 2.67 -8.56
CA GLY A 208 -6.70 3.06 -7.19
C GLY A 208 -7.17 4.50 -7.02
N ILE A 209 -8.17 4.67 -6.15
CA ILE A 209 -8.47 5.94 -5.50
C ILE A 209 -7.62 5.96 -4.23
N ILE A 210 -6.48 6.65 -4.32
CA ILE A 210 -5.41 6.56 -3.32
C ILE A 210 -5.06 7.90 -2.67
N ASN A 211 -5.87 8.93 -2.92
CA ASN A 211 -5.78 10.24 -2.30
C ASN A 211 -7.16 10.68 -1.78
N GLY A 212 -7.30 10.82 -0.46
CA GLY A 212 -8.59 11.10 0.18
C GLY A 212 -9.09 12.53 -0.08
N THR A 213 -8.19 13.51 -0.13
CA THR A 213 -8.52 14.94 -0.36
C THR A 213 -9.19 15.13 -1.73
N SER A 214 -8.55 14.65 -2.80
CA SER A 214 -9.11 14.73 -4.16
C SER A 214 -10.40 13.93 -4.31
N ASN A 215 -10.51 12.75 -3.68
CA ASN A 215 -11.74 11.97 -3.73
C ASN A 215 -12.90 12.65 -2.98
N PHE A 216 -12.60 13.30 -1.85
CA PHE A 216 -13.58 14.11 -1.13
C PHE A 216 -14.08 15.25 -2.01
N ILE A 217 -13.17 16.03 -2.62
CA ILE A 217 -13.54 17.14 -3.50
C ILE A 217 -14.42 16.67 -4.66
N LEU A 218 -14.04 15.59 -5.36
CA LEU A 218 -14.84 15.07 -6.47
C LEU A 218 -16.20 14.53 -6.02
N SER A 219 -16.28 13.93 -4.82
CA SER A 219 -17.55 13.46 -4.25
C SER A 219 -18.48 14.64 -3.95
N GLU A 220 -17.97 15.68 -3.30
CA GLU A 220 -18.72 16.89 -2.93
C GLU A 220 -19.15 17.70 -4.15
N MET A 221 -18.27 17.89 -5.14
CA MET A 221 -18.62 18.56 -6.40
C MET A 221 -19.79 17.85 -7.10
N ARG A 222 -19.79 16.51 -7.06
CA ARG A 222 -20.86 15.71 -7.64
C ARG A 222 -22.17 15.80 -6.84
N GLU A 223 -22.11 15.66 -5.52
CA GLU A 223 -23.31 15.67 -4.67
C GLU A 223 -23.97 17.04 -4.60
N LYS A 224 -23.19 18.13 -4.57
CA LYS A 224 -23.70 19.50 -4.44
C LYS A 224 -23.82 20.24 -5.77
N GLY A 225 -23.19 19.74 -6.84
CA GLY A 225 -23.07 20.45 -8.12
C GLY A 225 -22.21 21.71 -8.06
N SER A 226 -21.41 21.88 -6.98
CA SER A 226 -20.63 23.09 -6.73
C SER A 226 -19.34 23.15 -7.56
N ALA A 227 -18.83 24.36 -7.77
CA ALA A 227 -17.57 24.58 -8.47
C ALA A 227 -16.37 24.09 -7.63
N PHE A 228 -15.29 23.66 -8.32
CA PHE A 228 -14.07 23.15 -7.68
C PHE A 228 -13.52 24.08 -6.60
N ALA A 229 -13.44 25.38 -6.90
CA ALA A 229 -12.86 26.37 -5.98
C ALA A 229 -13.65 26.52 -4.67
N ASP A 230 -14.97 26.34 -4.69
CA ASP A 230 -15.80 26.45 -3.50
C ASP A 230 -15.69 25.20 -2.64
N VAL A 231 -15.69 24.02 -3.28
CA VAL A 231 -15.49 22.73 -2.59
C VAL A 231 -14.10 22.63 -2.00
N LEU A 232 -13.07 23.16 -2.68
CA LEU A 232 -11.71 23.19 -2.13
C LEU A 232 -11.63 24.02 -0.84
N LYS A 233 -12.27 25.19 -0.81
CA LYS A 233 -12.35 26.02 0.41
C LYS A 233 -13.08 25.29 1.53
N GLU A 234 -14.15 24.56 1.22
CA GLU A 234 -14.86 23.75 2.21
C GLU A 234 -13.97 22.62 2.74
N ALA A 235 -13.26 21.90 1.87
CA ALA A 235 -12.30 20.87 2.26
C ALA A 235 -11.20 21.42 3.19
N GLN A 236 -10.71 22.64 2.94
CA GLN A 236 -9.75 23.32 3.80
C GLN A 236 -10.36 23.69 5.17
N ALA A 237 -11.59 24.21 5.18
CA ALA A 237 -12.29 24.57 6.42
C ALA A 237 -12.58 23.34 7.32
N LEU A 238 -12.84 22.19 6.71
CA LEU A 238 -13.07 20.92 7.39
C LEU A 238 -11.77 20.19 7.77
N GLY A 239 -10.61 20.69 7.36
CA GLY A 239 -9.31 20.08 7.62
C GLY A 239 -9.02 18.84 6.77
N TYR A 240 -9.77 18.62 5.68
CA TYR A 240 -9.49 17.57 4.70
C TYR A 240 -8.45 17.98 3.66
N ALA A 241 -8.22 19.28 3.46
CA ALA A 241 -7.17 19.81 2.60
C ALA A 241 -6.28 20.79 3.37
N GLU A 242 -4.97 20.79 3.08
CA GLU A 242 -4.03 21.76 3.66
C GLU A 242 -4.16 23.14 2.99
N ALA A 243 -3.50 24.15 3.56
CA ALA A 243 -3.48 25.51 3.01
C ALA A 243 -2.87 25.55 1.59
N ASP A 244 -1.82 24.74 1.36
CA ASP A 244 -1.31 24.42 0.03
C ASP A 244 -1.68 22.97 -0.33
N PRO A 245 -2.78 22.75 -1.07
CA PRO A 245 -3.27 21.42 -1.41
C PRO A 245 -2.65 20.87 -2.71
N THR A 246 -1.66 21.55 -3.30
CA THR A 246 -1.10 21.23 -4.64
C THR A 246 -0.71 19.75 -4.74
N PHE A 247 -0.10 19.21 -3.68
CA PHE A 247 0.34 17.82 -3.64
C PHE A 247 -0.80 16.80 -3.82
N ASP A 248 -2.01 17.15 -3.37
CA ASP A 248 -3.20 16.33 -3.49
C ASP A 248 -3.94 16.58 -4.80
N ILE A 249 -4.24 17.84 -5.11
CA ILE A 249 -5.12 18.20 -6.25
C ILE A 249 -4.43 18.06 -7.61
N GLU A 250 -3.09 18.12 -7.66
CA GLU A 250 -2.29 17.87 -8.87
C GLU A 250 -1.81 16.42 -8.98
N GLY A 251 -2.23 15.55 -8.05
CA GLY A 251 -2.02 14.10 -8.16
C GLY A 251 -0.64 13.58 -7.73
N HIS A 252 0.24 14.42 -7.16
CA HIS A 252 1.57 14.00 -6.71
C HIS A 252 1.52 12.92 -5.62
N ASP A 253 0.61 13.03 -4.64
CA ASP A 253 0.43 12.01 -3.61
C ASP A 253 0.03 10.64 -4.19
N ALA A 254 -0.96 10.65 -5.09
CA ALA A 254 -1.38 9.46 -5.81
C ALA A 254 -0.25 8.91 -6.69
N GLY A 255 0.56 9.78 -7.29
CA GLY A 255 1.71 9.44 -8.13
C GLY A 255 2.79 8.66 -7.38
N HIS A 256 3.15 9.11 -6.18
CA HIS A 256 4.10 8.37 -5.34
C HIS A 256 3.56 6.98 -4.96
N LYS A 257 2.29 6.92 -4.55
CA LYS A 257 1.63 5.67 -4.14
C LYS A 257 1.51 4.66 -5.28
N ILE A 258 1.10 5.09 -6.48
CA ILE A 258 1.01 4.20 -7.64
C ILE A 258 2.39 3.76 -8.14
N THR A 259 3.42 4.60 -8.02
CA THR A 259 4.81 4.22 -8.34
C THR A 259 5.28 3.06 -7.47
N ILE A 260 5.03 3.14 -6.15
CA ILE A 260 5.38 2.06 -5.20
C ILE A 260 4.63 0.77 -5.56
N MET A 261 3.32 0.85 -5.79
CA MET A 261 2.52 -0.32 -6.17
C MET A 261 2.94 -0.90 -7.52
N SER A 262 3.36 -0.07 -8.48
CA SER A 262 3.86 -0.52 -9.78
C SER A 262 5.16 -1.31 -9.67
N ALA A 263 6.10 -0.83 -8.86
CA ALA A 263 7.35 -1.53 -8.60
C ALA A 263 7.10 -2.92 -7.97
N LEU A 264 6.21 -2.99 -6.98
CA LEU A 264 5.79 -4.23 -6.32
C LEU A 264 5.05 -5.19 -7.25
N ALA A 265 4.18 -4.68 -8.11
CA ALA A 265 3.37 -5.51 -9.00
C ALA A 265 4.19 -6.15 -10.13
N PHE A 266 5.20 -5.43 -10.65
CA PHE A 266 5.87 -5.79 -11.90
C PHE A 266 7.37 -6.09 -11.77
N GLY A 267 7.93 -5.97 -10.57
CA GLY A 267 9.33 -6.29 -10.28
C GLY A 267 10.28 -5.33 -10.96
N THR A 268 9.99 -4.03 -10.86
CA THR A 268 10.79 -2.96 -11.48
C THR A 268 11.36 -2.02 -10.43
N PRO A 269 12.45 -1.29 -10.74
CA PRO A 269 12.88 -0.15 -9.92
C PRO A 269 11.77 0.91 -9.78
N MET A 270 11.86 1.74 -8.75
CA MET A 270 11.00 2.92 -8.60
C MET A 270 11.30 3.91 -9.72
N ASN A 271 10.27 4.46 -10.37
CA ASN A 271 10.44 5.45 -11.45
C ASN A 271 9.34 6.51 -11.41
N PHE A 272 9.31 7.29 -10.34
CA PHE A 272 8.30 8.34 -10.17
C PHE A 272 8.38 9.42 -11.25
N SER A 273 9.58 9.76 -11.73
CA SER A 273 9.76 10.73 -12.82
C SER A 273 9.08 10.34 -14.13
N ALA A 274 8.83 9.05 -14.35
CA ALA A 274 8.10 8.57 -15.53
C ALA A 274 6.58 8.49 -15.31
N CYS A 275 6.09 8.74 -14.08
CA CYS A 275 4.65 8.77 -13.80
C CYS A 275 4.02 10.02 -14.43
N TYR A 276 3.07 9.82 -15.34
CA TYR A 276 2.24 10.91 -15.82
C TYR A 276 1.34 11.43 -14.70
N LEU A 277 1.26 12.74 -14.52
CA LEU A 277 0.42 13.38 -13.50
C LEU A 277 -0.49 14.44 -14.15
N GLU A 278 -1.77 14.33 -13.87
CA GLU A 278 -2.78 15.33 -14.19
C GLU A 278 -3.74 15.45 -13.00
N GLY A 279 -3.96 16.68 -12.56
CA GLY A 279 -4.80 17.01 -11.41
C GLY A 279 -6.29 17.14 -11.71
N ILE A 280 -7.05 17.48 -10.66
CA ILE A 280 -8.50 17.73 -10.71
C ILE A 280 -8.84 19.23 -10.80
N SER A 281 -7.85 20.12 -10.71
CA SER A 281 -8.04 21.57 -10.60
C SER A 281 -8.70 22.22 -11.82
N LYS A 282 -8.64 21.58 -12.98
CA LYS A 282 -9.25 22.05 -14.24
C LYS A 282 -10.65 21.51 -14.50
N LEU A 283 -11.19 20.65 -13.63
CA LEU A 283 -12.51 20.07 -13.82
C LEU A 283 -13.62 21.10 -13.57
N ASP A 284 -14.54 21.20 -14.52
CA ASP A 284 -15.75 22.00 -14.40
C ASP A 284 -16.89 21.16 -13.80
N SER A 285 -17.81 21.78 -13.06
CA SER A 285 -18.99 21.07 -12.54
C SER A 285 -19.88 20.54 -13.67
N ARG A 286 -19.85 21.16 -14.85
CA ARG A 286 -20.48 20.67 -16.08
C ARG A 286 -19.95 19.30 -16.49
N ASP A 287 -18.65 19.07 -16.39
CA ASP A 287 -18.04 17.79 -16.78
C ASP A 287 -18.52 16.65 -15.87
N ILE A 288 -18.64 16.93 -14.56
CA ILE A 288 -19.20 15.97 -13.60
C ILE A 288 -20.68 15.69 -13.90
N LYS A 289 -21.47 16.74 -14.14
CA LYS A 289 -22.89 16.60 -14.48
C LYS A 289 -23.10 15.78 -15.76
N TYR A 290 -22.34 16.08 -16.80
CA TYR A 290 -22.45 15.38 -18.08
C TYR A 290 -21.99 13.94 -17.98
N ALA A 291 -20.93 13.65 -17.22
CA ALA A 291 -20.51 12.29 -16.92
C ALA A 291 -21.62 11.51 -16.19
N GLU A 292 -22.29 12.11 -15.20
CA GLU A 292 -23.39 11.46 -14.46
C GLU A 292 -24.59 11.16 -15.35
N GLU A 293 -25.00 12.09 -16.22
CA GLU A 293 -26.06 11.86 -17.20
C GLU A 293 -25.72 10.74 -18.22
N LEU A 294 -24.43 10.47 -18.43
CA LEU A 294 -23.92 9.40 -19.28
C LEU A 294 -23.69 8.07 -18.53
N GLY A 295 -23.98 8.00 -17.22
CA GLY A 295 -23.79 6.79 -16.42
C GLY A 295 -22.36 6.58 -15.91
N TYR A 296 -21.59 7.66 -15.77
CA TYR A 296 -20.19 7.64 -15.32
C TYR A 296 -19.97 8.47 -14.05
N ARG A 297 -18.89 8.14 -13.35
CA ARG A 297 -18.34 8.91 -12.22
C ARG A 297 -16.94 9.37 -12.57
N ILE A 298 -16.60 10.61 -12.20
CA ILE A 298 -15.22 11.11 -12.34
C ILE A 298 -14.48 10.85 -11.03
N LYS A 299 -13.32 10.19 -11.13
CA LYS A 299 -12.41 9.91 -10.01
C LYS A 299 -10.98 10.25 -10.41
N LEU A 300 -10.16 10.71 -9.47
CA LEU A 300 -8.71 10.79 -9.67
C LEU A 300 -8.13 9.39 -9.44
N LEU A 301 -7.73 8.71 -10.51
CA LEU A 301 -7.18 7.36 -10.42
C LEU A 301 -5.67 7.37 -10.59
N GLY A 302 -4.98 6.64 -9.72
CA GLY A 302 -3.65 6.10 -10.04
C GLY A 302 -3.81 4.75 -10.74
N ILE A 303 -3.24 4.61 -11.94
CA ILE A 303 -3.32 3.42 -12.77
C ILE A 303 -1.91 2.95 -13.11
N THR A 304 -1.67 1.66 -12.92
CA THR A 304 -0.53 0.98 -13.51
C THR A 304 -0.97 -0.31 -14.21
N ARG A 305 -0.48 -0.54 -15.42
CA ARG A 305 -0.91 -1.67 -16.27
C ARG A 305 0.27 -2.22 -17.04
N LYS A 306 0.47 -3.53 -16.99
CA LYS A 306 1.49 -4.21 -17.79
C LYS A 306 0.91 -4.61 -19.14
N THR A 307 1.47 -4.08 -20.21
CA THR A 307 1.10 -4.38 -21.60
C THR A 307 2.24 -5.13 -22.30
N GLY A 308 2.01 -5.54 -23.55
CA GLY A 308 3.08 -6.10 -24.39
C GLY A 308 4.14 -5.07 -24.82
N LYS A 309 3.84 -3.77 -24.75
CA LYS A 309 4.75 -2.68 -25.15
C LYS A 309 5.55 -2.08 -23.98
N GLY A 310 5.07 -2.26 -22.76
CA GLY A 310 5.64 -1.64 -21.56
C GLY A 310 4.62 -1.52 -20.44
N ILE A 311 4.97 -0.75 -19.41
CA ILE A 311 4.13 -0.47 -18.24
C ILE A 311 3.52 0.93 -18.40
N GLU A 312 2.20 1.03 -18.26
CA GLU A 312 1.55 2.32 -18.06
C GLU A 312 1.75 2.73 -16.59
N LEU A 313 2.10 4.00 -16.34
CA LEU A 313 2.21 4.55 -14.98
C LEU A 313 1.66 5.98 -15.01
N ARG A 314 0.43 6.16 -14.52
CA ARG A 314 -0.31 7.40 -14.74
C ARG A 314 -1.29 7.72 -13.62
N VAL A 315 -1.46 9.01 -13.36
CA VAL A 315 -2.49 9.58 -12.49
C VAL A 315 -3.23 10.66 -13.26
N HIS A 316 -4.55 10.54 -13.37
CA HIS A 316 -5.39 11.56 -14.01
C HIS A 316 -6.88 11.40 -13.63
N PRO A 317 -7.69 12.46 -13.77
CA PRO A 317 -9.14 12.34 -13.75
C PRO A 317 -9.59 11.29 -14.78
N THR A 318 -10.50 10.43 -14.35
CA THR A 318 -10.96 9.30 -15.15
C THR A 318 -12.46 9.11 -14.97
N LEU A 319 -13.19 9.00 -16.08
CA LEU A 319 -14.57 8.51 -16.09
C LEU A 319 -14.57 7.00 -15.88
N ILE A 320 -15.35 6.54 -14.91
CA ILE A 320 -15.56 5.14 -14.59
C ILE A 320 -17.07 4.86 -14.63
N PRO A 321 -17.53 3.78 -15.27
CA PRO A 321 -18.95 3.42 -15.25
C PRO A 321 -19.49 3.35 -13.82
N GLU A 322 -20.67 3.90 -13.56
CA GLU A 322 -21.23 3.95 -12.21
C GLU A 322 -21.54 2.57 -11.61
N SER A 323 -21.64 1.55 -12.46
CA SER A 323 -21.81 0.15 -12.07
C SER A 323 -20.57 -0.44 -11.37
N ARG A 324 -19.43 0.25 -11.38
CA ARG A 324 -18.19 -0.24 -10.76
C ARG A 324 -18.15 0.04 -9.27
N LEU A 325 -17.65 -0.90 -8.49
CA LEU A 325 -17.42 -0.70 -7.05
C LEU A 325 -16.53 0.53 -6.81
N LEU A 326 -15.46 0.68 -7.59
CA LEU A 326 -14.53 1.80 -7.49
C LEU A 326 -15.20 3.16 -7.75
N ALA A 327 -16.20 3.21 -8.64
CA ALA A 327 -16.95 4.43 -8.93
C ALA A 327 -17.76 4.94 -7.73
N ASN A 328 -18.10 4.06 -6.80
CA ASN A 328 -18.94 4.33 -5.62
C ASN A 328 -18.14 4.53 -4.32
N VAL A 329 -16.80 4.64 -4.42
CA VAL A 329 -15.93 4.97 -3.27
C VAL A 329 -15.91 6.48 -3.08
N ASN A 330 -16.62 6.96 -2.06
CA ASN A 330 -16.87 8.40 -1.84
C ASN A 330 -16.20 8.95 -0.58
N GLY A 331 -16.21 10.27 -0.46
CA GLY A 331 -15.60 10.99 0.66
C GLY A 331 -14.09 10.79 0.72
N VAL A 332 -13.55 10.66 1.94
CA VAL A 332 -12.11 10.51 2.19
C VAL A 332 -11.60 9.07 2.09
N MET A 333 -12.45 8.14 1.63
CA MET A 333 -12.12 6.72 1.56
C MET A 333 -11.22 6.43 0.36
N ASN A 334 -10.36 5.43 0.53
CA ASN A 334 -9.50 4.91 -0.52
C ASN A 334 -9.96 3.52 -0.94
N ALA A 335 -9.61 3.17 -2.17
CA ALA A 335 -9.73 1.81 -2.65
C ALA A 335 -8.67 1.48 -3.69
N VAL A 336 -8.22 0.23 -3.70
CA VAL A 336 -7.29 -0.29 -4.69
C VAL A 336 -7.89 -1.54 -5.33
N ARG A 337 -8.16 -1.46 -6.62
CA ARG A 337 -8.53 -2.60 -7.46
C ARG A 337 -7.26 -3.22 -8.01
N VAL A 338 -7.09 -4.52 -7.81
CA VAL A 338 -5.99 -5.31 -8.38
C VAL A 338 -6.59 -6.37 -9.30
N ASN A 339 -6.16 -6.39 -10.56
CA ASN A 339 -6.52 -7.41 -11.52
C ASN A 339 -5.32 -8.31 -11.82
N ALA A 340 -5.52 -9.61 -11.69
CA ALA A 340 -4.50 -10.64 -11.85
C ALA A 340 -5.00 -11.79 -12.74
N ASP A 341 -4.07 -12.62 -13.22
CA ASP A 341 -4.37 -13.75 -14.09
C ASP A 341 -5.18 -14.88 -13.44
N MET A 342 -4.84 -15.29 -12.20
CA MET A 342 -5.47 -16.44 -11.56
C MET A 342 -6.67 -16.04 -10.67
N VAL A 343 -6.49 -15.08 -9.77
CA VAL A 343 -7.56 -14.64 -8.84
C VAL A 343 -8.59 -13.74 -9.52
N GLY A 344 -8.29 -13.20 -10.70
CA GLY A 344 -9.11 -12.19 -11.35
C GLY A 344 -9.05 -10.86 -10.61
N GLU A 345 -10.22 -10.24 -10.41
CA GLU A 345 -10.35 -8.93 -9.78
C GLU A 345 -10.52 -9.02 -8.26
N THR A 346 -9.72 -8.27 -7.53
CA THR A 346 -9.84 -8.06 -6.08
C THR A 346 -9.90 -6.56 -5.77
N LEU A 347 -10.62 -6.19 -4.72
CA LEU A 347 -10.77 -4.80 -4.28
C LEU A 347 -10.46 -4.69 -2.78
N TYR A 348 -9.58 -3.77 -2.45
CA TYR A 348 -9.22 -3.44 -1.07
C TYR A 348 -9.74 -2.03 -0.76
N TYR A 349 -10.60 -1.89 0.25
CA TYR A 349 -11.30 -0.66 0.58
C TYR A 349 -11.11 -0.30 2.06
N GLY A 350 -10.94 0.99 2.36
CA GLY A 350 -10.77 1.46 3.73
C GLY A 350 -10.29 2.90 3.82
N ALA A 351 -9.98 3.33 5.04
CA ALA A 351 -9.44 4.66 5.28
C ALA A 351 -8.01 4.75 4.74
N GLY A 352 -7.78 5.70 3.83
CA GLY A 352 -6.51 5.94 3.17
C GLY A 352 -5.52 6.84 3.90
N ALA A 353 -5.96 7.43 5.01
CA ALA A 353 -5.24 8.38 5.83
C ALA A 353 -5.82 8.38 7.26
N GLY A 354 -5.23 9.18 8.14
CA GLY A 354 -5.66 9.34 9.52
C GLY A 354 -4.73 8.66 10.52
N ALA A 355 -4.73 9.17 11.76
CA ALA A 355 -3.80 8.76 12.81
C ALA A 355 -3.79 7.25 13.04
N LEU A 356 -4.95 6.68 13.37
CA LEU A 356 -5.08 5.28 13.73
C LEU A 356 -5.00 4.32 12.55
N PRO A 357 -5.63 4.58 11.38
CA PRO A 357 -5.45 3.72 10.20
C PRO A 357 -3.99 3.59 9.77
N THR A 358 -3.25 4.71 9.66
CA THR A 358 -1.83 4.67 9.30
C THR A 358 -0.98 4.02 10.41
N ALA A 359 -1.25 4.34 11.68
CA ALA A 359 -0.57 3.69 12.81
C ALA A 359 -0.78 2.18 12.84
N SER A 360 -1.97 1.69 12.46
CA SER A 360 -2.26 0.26 12.35
C SER A 360 -1.31 -0.44 11.37
N ALA A 361 -1.08 0.17 10.20
CA ALA A 361 -0.13 -0.34 9.21
C ALA A 361 1.33 -0.27 9.71
N VAL A 362 1.73 0.83 10.36
CA VAL A 362 3.07 0.95 10.98
C VAL A 362 3.30 -0.16 12.00
N VAL A 363 2.31 -0.44 12.86
CA VAL A 363 2.41 -1.51 13.87
C VAL A 363 2.41 -2.90 13.23
N ALA A 364 1.68 -3.12 12.14
CA ALA A 364 1.75 -4.37 11.38
C ALA A 364 3.16 -4.61 10.83
N ASP A 365 3.80 -3.58 10.27
CA ASP A 365 5.19 -3.64 9.77
C ASP A 365 6.22 -3.93 10.87
N ILE A 366 6.02 -3.31 12.05
CA ILE A 366 6.83 -3.59 13.24
C ILE A 366 6.71 -5.07 13.65
N ILE A 367 5.49 -5.61 13.65
CA ILE A 367 5.22 -7.02 13.99
C ILE A 367 5.90 -7.94 12.96
N ASP A 368 5.84 -7.63 11.68
CA ASP A 368 6.49 -8.42 10.64
C ASP A 368 8.01 -8.44 10.79
N ILE A 369 8.63 -7.30 11.09
CA ILE A 369 10.06 -7.24 11.42
C ILE A 369 10.37 -8.06 12.67
N ALA A 370 9.58 -7.91 13.74
CA ALA A 370 9.81 -8.61 14.99
C ALA A 370 9.70 -10.14 14.84
N ARG A 371 8.90 -10.64 13.89
CA ARG A 371 8.80 -12.07 13.55
C ARG A 371 10.04 -12.60 12.85
N LEU A 372 10.70 -11.78 12.03
CA LEU A 372 11.77 -12.20 11.12
C LEU A 372 13.14 -11.65 11.50
N VAL A 373 13.26 -10.92 12.61
CA VAL A 373 14.52 -10.30 13.07
C VAL A 373 15.65 -11.34 13.25
N GLU A 374 15.31 -12.54 13.72
CA GLU A 374 16.23 -13.67 13.89
C GLU A 374 16.26 -14.62 12.69
N ALA A 375 15.35 -14.45 11.73
CA ALA A 375 15.32 -15.27 10.53
C ALA A 375 16.51 -14.93 9.63
N ASP A 376 17.09 -15.98 9.04
CA ASP A 376 18.12 -15.85 8.02
C ASP A 376 17.59 -15.05 6.82
N THR A 377 18.47 -14.28 6.19
CA THR A 377 18.14 -13.33 5.12
C THR A 377 17.42 -14.01 3.96
N ALA A 378 17.85 -15.21 3.60
CA ALA A 378 17.27 -16.00 2.52
C ALA A 378 15.81 -16.42 2.77
N HIS A 379 15.35 -16.39 4.03
CA HIS A 379 14.00 -16.74 4.43
C HIS A 379 13.10 -15.52 4.68
N ARG A 380 13.60 -14.30 4.46
CA ARG A 380 12.80 -13.07 4.57
C ARG A 380 12.05 -12.79 3.28
N VAL A 381 10.93 -12.08 3.41
CA VAL A 381 10.17 -11.62 2.24
C VAL A 381 10.94 -10.48 1.56
N PRO A 382 11.20 -10.54 0.25
CA PRO A 382 11.90 -9.46 -0.46
C PRO A 382 11.13 -8.14 -0.41
N HIS A 383 11.84 -7.01 -0.27
CA HIS A 383 11.23 -5.69 -0.10
C HIS A 383 10.25 -5.34 -1.22
N LEU A 384 10.64 -5.60 -2.48
CA LEU A 384 9.86 -5.30 -3.68
C LEU A 384 9.09 -6.53 -4.19
N ALA A 385 8.79 -7.53 -3.35
CA ALA A 385 8.15 -8.81 -3.71
C ALA A 385 8.97 -9.75 -4.61
N PHE A 386 9.94 -9.23 -5.35
CA PHE A 386 10.85 -9.98 -6.18
C PHE A 386 12.22 -10.07 -5.53
N GLN A 387 12.92 -11.18 -5.76
CA GLN A 387 14.32 -11.31 -5.38
C GLN A 387 15.10 -10.15 -6.03
N PRO A 388 16.04 -9.50 -5.33
CA PRO A 388 16.70 -8.30 -5.85
C PRO A 388 17.36 -8.48 -7.22
N ALA A 389 17.97 -9.64 -7.46
CA ALA A 389 18.54 -10.00 -8.77
C ALA A 389 17.51 -10.16 -9.91
N GLN A 390 16.22 -10.27 -9.58
CA GLN A 390 15.10 -10.39 -10.52
C GLN A 390 14.36 -9.05 -10.73
N VAL A 391 14.71 -8.00 -9.99
CA VAL A 391 14.18 -6.66 -10.24
C VAL A 391 14.84 -6.12 -11.50
N GLN A 392 14.04 -5.88 -12.55
CA GLN A 392 14.54 -5.48 -13.86
C GLN A 392 13.82 -4.24 -14.36
N ALA A 393 14.60 -3.30 -14.91
CA ALA A 393 14.05 -2.14 -15.57
C ALA A 393 13.17 -2.58 -16.76
N GLN A 394 11.97 -2.00 -16.84
CA GLN A 394 11.05 -2.18 -17.96
C GLN A 394 10.66 -0.80 -18.49
N THR A 395 10.31 -0.74 -19.78
CA THR A 395 9.90 0.50 -20.42
C THR A 395 8.59 0.99 -19.80
N ILE A 396 8.60 2.20 -19.24
CA ILE A 396 7.38 2.94 -18.92
C ILE A 396 6.89 3.60 -20.21
N LEU A 397 5.62 3.38 -20.56
CA LEU A 397 5.04 3.93 -21.77
C LEU A 397 4.81 5.44 -21.60
N PRO A 398 5.18 6.26 -22.60
CA PRO A 398 4.75 7.66 -22.62
C PRO A 398 3.24 7.72 -22.77
N MET A 399 2.64 8.80 -22.27
CA MET A 399 1.18 8.96 -22.29
C MET A 399 0.60 8.87 -23.70
N ASP A 400 1.33 9.34 -24.72
CA ASP A 400 0.91 9.29 -26.12
C ASP A 400 0.75 7.87 -26.69
N GLU A 401 1.32 6.85 -26.03
CA GLU A 401 1.28 5.44 -26.47
C GLU A 401 0.35 4.56 -25.62
N ILE A 402 -0.35 5.13 -24.63
CA ILE A 402 -1.35 4.38 -23.87
C ILE A 402 -2.61 4.18 -24.72
N THR A 403 -3.41 3.17 -24.35
CA THR A 403 -4.71 2.92 -24.95
C THR A 403 -5.81 3.16 -23.91
N SER A 404 -6.71 4.08 -24.20
CA SER A 404 -7.83 4.45 -23.32
C SER A 404 -9.03 4.89 -24.15
N SER A 405 -10.16 5.14 -23.51
CA SER A 405 -11.29 5.84 -24.11
C SER A 405 -11.30 7.29 -23.63
N TYR A 406 -12.04 8.17 -24.31
CA TYR A 406 -12.01 9.61 -24.03
C TYR A 406 -13.39 10.23 -24.06
N TYR A 407 -13.67 11.05 -23.05
CA TYR A 407 -14.71 12.07 -23.02
C TYR A 407 -14.12 13.37 -23.56
N LEU A 408 -14.81 13.98 -24.52
CA LEU A 408 -14.52 15.32 -25.03
C LEU A 408 -15.72 16.23 -24.77
N ARG A 409 -15.46 17.43 -24.25
CA ARG A 409 -16.44 18.54 -24.27
C ARG A 409 -15.93 19.63 -25.18
N VAL A 410 -16.67 19.84 -26.27
CA VAL A 410 -16.38 20.80 -27.33
C VAL A 410 -17.41 21.91 -27.28
N GLN A 411 -16.96 23.16 -27.17
CA GLN A 411 -17.78 24.34 -27.37
C GLN A 411 -17.64 24.77 -28.82
N ALA A 412 -18.76 24.88 -29.54
CA ALA A 412 -18.75 25.18 -30.96
C ALA A 412 -19.94 26.04 -31.37
N LYS A 413 -19.81 26.81 -32.44
CA LYS A 413 -20.90 27.60 -33.02
C LYS A 413 -22.05 26.69 -33.44
N ASP A 414 -23.28 27.11 -33.12
CA ASP A 414 -24.51 26.37 -33.44
C ASP A 414 -24.90 26.58 -34.92
N GLU A 415 -24.08 26.03 -35.81
CA GLU A 415 -24.23 26.11 -37.26
C GLU A 415 -24.36 24.71 -37.88
N PRO A 416 -25.22 24.52 -38.90
CA PRO A 416 -25.32 23.25 -39.61
C PRO A 416 -23.98 22.80 -40.20
N GLY A 417 -23.58 21.56 -39.92
CA GLY A 417 -22.36 20.95 -40.46
C GLY A 417 -21.18 20.90 -39.50
N THR A 418 -21.17 21.70 -38.42
CA THR A 418 -20.11 21.70 -37.38
C THR A 418 -19.88 20.29 -36.82
N LEU A 419 -20.96 19.60 -36.44
CA LEU A 419 -20.89 18.23 -35.93
C LEU A 419 -20.28 17.24 -36.94
N GLY A 420 -20.65 17.38 -38.21
CA GLY A 420 -20.14 16.52 -39.28
C GLY A 420 -18.64 16.73 -39.52
N GLN A 421 -18.15 17.97 -39.40
CA GLN A 421 -16.72 18.28 -39.49
C GLN A 421 -15.95 17.65 -38.32
N ILE A 422 -16.45 17.80 -37.09
CA ILE A 422 -15.83 17.20 -35.90
C ILE A 422 -15.75 15.67 -36.03
N ALA A 423 -16.85 15.02 -36.43
CA ALA A 423 -16.88 13.57 -36.62
C ALA A 423 -15.92 13.11 -37.73
N ALA A 424 -15.81 13.86 -38.83
CA ALA A 424 -14.89 13.56 -39.91
C ALA A 424 -13.42 13.63 -39.47
N LEU A 425 -13.05 14.63 -38.65
CA LEU A 425 -11.68 14.78 -38.12
C LEU A 425 -11.32 13.65 -37.15
N LEU A 426 -12.25 13.22 -36.29
CA LEU A 426 -12.05 12.03 -35.45
C LEU A 426 -11.82 10.77 -36.30
N ALA A 427 -12.65 10.59 -37.34
CA ALA A 427 -12.53 9.43 -38.23
C ALA A 427 -11.20 9.40 -39.01
N GLN A 428 -10.67 10.57 -39.42
CA GLN A 428 -9.36 10.68 -40.09
C GLN A 428 -8.21 10.14 -39.23
N GLU A 429 -8.32 10.28 -37.91
CA GLU A 429 -7.37 9.75 -36.92
C GLU A 429 -7.73 8.33 -36.45
N ASN A 430 -8.68 7.66 -37.11
CA ASN A 430 -9.21 6.34 -36.72
C ASN A 430 -9.82 6.32 -35.31
N VAL A 431 -10.37 7.44 -34.84
CA VAL A 431 -11.07 7.52 -33.55
C VAL A 431 -12.56 7.26 -33.79
N SER A 432 -13.07 6.17 -33.20
CA SER A 432 -14.49 5.83 -33.27
C SER A 432 -15.28 6.48 -32.13
N ILE A 433 -16.49 6.96 -32.44
CA ILE A 433 -17.40 7.58 -31.48
C ILE A 433 -18.31 6.50 -30.88
N GLU A 434 -18.35 6.42 -29.55
CA GLU A 434 -19.25 5.54 -28.80
C GLU A 434 -20.61 6.21 -28.57
N ALA A 435 -20.59 7.47 -28.13
CA ALA A 435 -21.79 8.24 -27.86
C ALA A 435 -21.55 9.72 -28.14
N LEU A 436 -22.62 10.43 -28.50
CA LEU A 436 -22.58 11.86 -28.74
C LEU A 436 -23.85 12.51 -28.24
N ILE A 437 -23.72 13.61 -27.49
CA ILE A 437 -24.83 14.38 -26.96
C ILE A 437 -24.57 15.87 -27.18
N GLN A 438 -25.53 16.56 -27.79
CA GLN A 438 -25.57 18.02 -27.81
C GLN A 438 -26.43 18.50 -26.64
N LYS A 439 -25.82 19.12 -25.63
CA LYS A 439 -26.50 19.48 -24.37
C LYS A 439 -27.37 20.74 -24.47
N GLY A 440 -27.12 21.58 -25.47
CA GLY A 440 -27.88 22.80 -25.73
C GLY A 440 -27.00 24.01 -25.96
N VAL A 441 -27.66 25.14 -26.17
CA VAL A 441 -27.10 26.41 -26.63
C VAL A 441 -26.76 27.26 -25.39
N ILE A 442 -25.46 27.48 -25.08
CA ILE A 442 -24.95 28.19 -23.88
C ILE A 442 -25.40 29.66 -23.90
N ASP A 443 -25.17 30.29 -25.04
CA ASP A 443 -25.76 31.54 -25.51
C ASP A 443 -26.34 31.23 -26.89
N GLN A 444 -27.33 31.99 -27.40
CA GLN A 444 -28.09 31.70 -28.64
C GLN A 444 -27.26 31.38 -29.91
N THR A 445 -25.93 31.40 -29.83
CA THR A 445 -24.93 31.20 -30.87
C THR A 445 -23.98 30.01 -30.66
N THR A 446 -23.88 29.45 -29.45
CA THR A 446 -22.85 28.45 -29.11
C THR A 446 -23.48 27.20 -28.50
N ALA A 447 -23.16 26.01 -29.01
CA ALA A 447 -23.60 24.73 -28.47
C ALA A 447 -22.46 23.97 -27.77
N GLU A 448 -22.80 23.22 -26.72
CA GLU A 448 -21.91 22.22 -26.11
C GLU A 448 -22.17 20.83 -26.68
N ILE A 449 -21.13 20.26 -27.28
CA ILE A 449 -21.11 18.90 -27.81
C ILE A 449 -20.23 18.04 -26.89
N VAL A 450 -20.82 16.96 -26.38
CA VAL A 450 -20.13 15.96 -25.58
C VAL A 450 -19.96 14.69 -26.41
N ILE A 451 -18.73 14.18 -26.48
CA ILE A 451 -18.38 13.01 -27.28
C ILE A 451 -17.70 11.99 -26.37
N LEU A 452 -18.19 10.76 -26.37
CA LEU A 452 -17.48 9.60 -25.84
C LEU A 452 -16.88 8.82 -27.01
N THR A 453 -15.63 8.40 -26.87
CA THR A 453 -14.92 7.62 -27.89
C THR A 453 -14.71 6.19 -27.43
N HIS A 454 -14.68 5.27 -28.39
CA HIS A 454 -14.14 3.94 -28.16
C HIS A 454 -12.64 4.00 -27.90
N SER A 455 -12.06 2.87 -27.50
CA SER A 455 -10.66 2.81 -27.14
C SER A 455 -9.74 3.13 -28.32
N THR A 456 -8.79 4.03 -28.11
CA THR A 456 -7.77 4.43 -29.09
C THR A 456 -6.45 4.78 -28.40
N VAL A 457 -5.38 4.85 -29.18
CA VAL A 457 -4.06 5.29 -28.68
C VAL A 457 -4.07 6.81 -28.51
N GLU A 458 -3.55 7.30 -27.39
CA GLU A 458 -3.72 8.72 -27.00
C GLU A 458 -3.22 9.74 -28.03
N LYS A 459 -2.13 9.44 -28.75
CA LYS A 459 -1.66 10.34 -29.81
C LYS A 459 -2.70 10.60 -30.90
N HIS A 460 -3.57 9.64 -31.20
CA HIS A 460 -4.62 9.80 -32.21
C HIS A 460 -5.71 10.75 -31.73
N ILE A 461 -6.13 10.63 -30.45
CA ILE A 461 -7.11 11.58 -29.90
C ILE A 461 -6.52 12.98 -29.80
N LYS A 462 -5.25 13.12 -29.44
CA LYS A 462 -4.56 14.43 -29.38
C LYS A 462 -4.43 15.07 -30.77
N SER A 463 -4.09 14.28 -31.79
CA SER A 463 -4.05 14.75 -33.18
C SER A 463 -5.43 15.23 -33.63
N ALA A 464 -6.48 14.46 -33.34
CA ALA A 464 -7.85 14.83 -33.67
C ALA A 464 -8.29 16.11 -32.94
N ILE A 465 -8.01 16.23 -31.63
CA ILE A 465 -8.30 17.44 -30.84
C ILE A 465 -7.62 18.66 -31.47
N ALA A 466 -6.33 18.56 -31.81
CA ALA A 466 -5.60 19.67 -32.42
C ALA A 466 -6.21 20.11 -33.77
N ALA A 467 -6.67 19.14 -34.57
CA ALA A 467 -7.36 19.42 -35.83
C ALA A 467 -8.74 20.04 -35.62
N ILE A 468 -9.51 19.58 -34.62
CA ILE A 468 -10.83 20.14 -34.29
C ILE A 468 -10.68 21.56 -33.76
N GLU A 469 -9.71 21.81 -32.90
CA GLU A 469 -9.38 23.16 -32.42
C GLU A 469 -8.93 24.08 -33.57
N ALA A 470 -8.47 23.57 -34.70
CA ALA A 470 -8.13 24.42 -35.85
C ALA A 470 -9.36 24.97 -36.61
N LEU A 471 -10.57 24.53 -36.29
CA LEU A 471 -11.81 25.01 -36.92
C LEU A 471 -12.24 26.38 -36.38
N ASP A 472 -12.63 27.29 -37.26
CA ASP A 472 -13.14 28.64 -36.89
C ASP A 472 -14.47 28.61 -36.11
N CYS A 473 -15.15 27.47 -36.12
CA CYS A 473 -16.41 27.24 -35.41
C CYS A 473 -16.22 26.58 -34.04
N VAL A 474 -15.00 26.32 -33.58
CA VAL A 474 -14.72 25.65 -32.30
C VAL A 474 -13.95 26.58 -31.35
N GLU A 475 -14.37 26.62 -30.10
CA GLU A 475 -13.66 27.33 -29.03
C GLU A 475 -12.62 26.43 -28.34
N LYS A 476 -11.49 27.04 -27.94
CA LYS A 476 -10.38 26.36 -27.27
C LYS A 476 -10.32 26.72 -25.78
N PRO A 477 -9.81 25.83 -24.92
CA PRO A 477 -9.38 24.47 -25.22
C PRO A 477 -10.54 23.46 -25.17
N ILE A 478 -10.45 22.38 -25.95
CA ILE A 478 -11.33 21.23 -25.79
C ILE A 478 -11.01 20.54 -24.47
N THR A 479 -12.03 20.25 -23.67
CA THR A 479 -11.84 19.49 -22.43
C THR A 479 -11.76 18.01 -22.79
N MET A 480 -10.65 17.35 -22.44
CA MET A 480 -10.45 15.92 -22.61
C MET A 480 -10.32 15.25 -21.24
N ILE A 481 -11.16 14.25 -20.96
CA ILE A 481 -11.05 13.42 -19.76
C ILE A 481 -10.99 11.96 -20.20
N ARG A 482 -10.05 11.19 -19.65
CA ARG A 482 -9.88 9.77 -19.99
C ARG A 482 -11.01 8.95 -19.38
N MET A 483 -11.28 7.81 -19.97
CA MET A 483 -12.33 6.89 -19.55
C MET A 483 -11.77 5.48 -19.49
N GLU A 484 -12.00 4.83 -18.36
CA GLU A 484 -11.59 3.44 -18.14
C GLU A 484 -12.82 2.61 -17.81
N SER A 485 -13.12 1.64 -18.66
CA SER A 485 -14.21 0.69 -18.40
C SER A 485 -13.93 -0.14 -17.15
N LEU A 486 -12.65 -0.36 -16.84
CA LEU A 486 -12.13 -1.30 -15.83
C LEU A 486 -12.68 -2.73 -16.03
N HIS A 487 -13.11 -3.07 -17.26
CA HIS A 487 -13.43 -4.44 -17.69
C HIS A 487 -12.15 -5.04 -18.30
N ASP A 488 -12.01 -6.37 -18.19
CA ASP A 488 -11.10 -7.15 -19.02
C ASP A 488 -11.82 -7.61 -20.30
#